data_AF-A0A2V3I970-F1
#
_entry.id   AF-A0A2V3I970-F1
#
_cell.length_a   1.000
_cell.length_b   1.000
_cell.length_c   1.000
_cell.angle_alpha   90.00
_cell.angle_beta   90.00
_cell.angle_gamma   90.00
#
_symmetry.space_group_name_H-M   'P 1'
#
loop_
_entity.id
_entity.type
_entity.pdbx_description
1 polymer ?
#
loop_
_entity_poly.entity_id
_entity_poly.type
_entity_poly.pdbx_seq_one_letter_code
_entity_poly.pdbx_strand_id
1 'polypeptide(L)' 'FYDKNKEVIFIGESQNLQERFSKYVDTDFEYDACKQKTVSYQREFVENPKERMKQLLEDFKNEHGKIPVCMMLAENFT' A
#
# COMPACT_ATOMS: atom_id res chain seq x y z
N PHE A 1 -3.86 -1.11 1.57
CA PHE A 1 -3.19 -2.29 2.15
C PHE A 1 -3.35 -2.18 3.65
N TYR A 2 -3.69 -3.29 4.28
CA TYR A 2 -4.04 -3.32 5.69
C TYR A 2 -3.16 -4.32 6.45
N ASP A 3 -2.89 -4.00 7.71
CA ASP A 3 -2.25 -4.92 8.64
C ASP A 3 -3.27 -5.84 9.33
N LYS A 4 -2.78 -6.70 10.23
CA LYS A 4 -3.61 -7.62 11.03
C LYS A 4 -4.65 -6.93 11.91
N ASN A 5 -4.46 -5.66 12.24
CA ASN A 5 -5.40 -4.85 13.02
C ASN A 5 -6.44 -4.14 12.13
N LYS A 6 -6.40 -4.38 10.82
CA LYS A 6 -7.20 -3.68 9.80
C LYS A 6 -6.87 -2.19 9.68
N GLU A 7 -5.69 -1.77 10.13
CA GLU A 7 -5.23 -0.40 9.92
C GLU A 7 -4.65 -0.23 8.51
N VAL A 8 -4.93 0.90 7.87
CA VAL A 8 -4.33 1.23 6.57
C VAL A 8 -2.85 1.50 6.77
N ILE A 9 -2.00 0.65 6.19
CA ILE A 9 -0.54 0.79 6.27
C ILE A 9 0.08 1.33 4.98
N PHE A 10 -0.58 1.17 3.83
CA PHE A 10 -0.12 1.68 2.55
C PHE A 10 -1.28 1.97 1.58
N ILE A 11 -1.22 3.13 0.92
CA ILE A 11 -2.10 3.57 -0.16
C ILE A 11 -1.21 3.81 -1.37
N GLY A 12 -1.50 3.16 -2.49
CA GLY A 12 -0.71 3.32 -3.71
C GLY A 12 -1.36 2.66 -4.90
N GLU A 13 -0.92 3.07 -6.09
CA GLU A 13 -1.28 2.40 -7.32
C GLU A 13 -0.38 1.17 -7.57
N SER A 14 -0.89 0.23 -8.35
CA SER A 14 -0.13 -0.91 -8.81
C SER A 14 -0.69 -1.38 -10.15
N GLN A 15 0.17 -1.43 -11.16
CA GLN A 15 -0.18 -1.99 -12.46
C GLN A 15 -0.23 -3.52 -12.40
N ASN A 16 0.62 -4.13 -11.55
CA ASN A 16 0.73 -5.57 -11.40
C ASN A 16 0.84 -5.99 -9.92
N LEU A 17 -0.24 -6.54 -9.37
CA LEU A 17 -0.23 -7.10 -8.00
C LEU A 17 0.60 -8.37 -7.89
N GLN A 18 0.66 -9.20 -8.94
CA GLN A 18 1.48 -10.42 -8.92
C GLN A 18 2.96 -10.08 -8.75
N GLU A 19 3.42 -9.02 -9.41
CA GLU A 19 4.79 -8.51 -9.23
C GLU A 19 5.01 -7.99 -7.80
N ARG A 20 4.06 -7.19 -7.27
CA ARG A 20 4.17 -6.65 -5.91
C ARG A 20 4.26 -7.76 -4.85
N PHE A 21 3.52 -8.84 -5.08
CA PHE A 21 3.46 -10.03 -4.23
C PHE A 21 4.44 -11.13 -4.66
N SER A 22 5.32 -10.85 -5.64
CA SER A 22 6.36 -11.79 -6.03
C SER A 22 7.24 -12.10 -4.82
N LYS A 23 7.71 -13.35 -4.79
CA LYS A 23 8.57 -13.89 -3.72
C LYS A 23 7.91 -13.99 -2.34
N TYR A 24 6.63 -13.65 -2.17
CA TYR A 24 5.93 -13.86 -0.90
C TYR A 24 6.02 -15.32 -0.43
N VAL A 25 5.73 -16.26 -1.33
CA VAL A 25 5.72 -17.70 -1.01
C VAL A 25 7.13 -18.23 -0.73
N ASP A 26 8.13 -17.74 -1.48
CA ASP A 26 9.48 -18.29 -1.44
C ASP A 26 10.32 -17.74 -0.29
N THR A 27 10.14 -16.46 0.06
CA THR A 27 11.05 -15.74 0.97
C THR A 27 10.35 -14.89 2.02
N ASP A 28 9.01 -14.96 2.11
CA ASP A 28 8.21 -14.06 2.95
C ASP A 28 8.60 -12.58 2.72
N PHE A 29 8.66 -12.20 1.44
CA PHE A 29 9.07 -10.87 0.97
C PHE A 29 10.51 -10.45 1.27
N GLU A 30 11.47 -11.36 1.38
CA GLU A 30 12.90 -11.03 1.52
C GLU A 30 13.19 -9.99 2.62
N TYR A 31 12.49 -10.09 3.76
CA TYR A 31 12.61 -9.16 4.90
C TYR A 31 12.11 -7.72 4.65
N ASP A 32 11.29 -7.48 3.61
CA ASP A 32 10.54 -6.23 3.48
C ASP A 32 9.46 -6.15 4.57
N ALA A 33 9.79 -5.50 5.68
CA ALA A 33 8.93 -5.39 6.84
C ALA A 33 7.54 -4.79 6.54
N CYS A 34 7.42 -3.96 5.50
CA CYS A 34 6.14 -3.36 5.12
C CYS A 34 5.27 -4.29 4.30
N LYS A 35 5.87 -5.10 3.43
CA LYS A 35 5.16 -6.19 2.76
C LYS A 35 4.76 -7.29 3.75
N GLN A 36 5.66 -7.70 4.64
CA GLN A 36 5.36 -8.70 5.69
C GLN A 36 4.22 -8.28 6.63
N LYS A 37 4.06 -6.98 6.89
CA LYS A 37 2.92 -6.45 7.66
C LYS A 37 1.59 -6.52 6.91
N THR A 38 1.60 -6.64 5.59
CA THR A 38 0.38 -6.69 4.77
C THR A 38 -0.30 -8.04 4.94
N VAL A 39 -1.53 -8.04 5.44
CA VAL A 39 -2.37 -9.25 5.51
C VAL A 39 -3.52 -9.22 4.51
N SER A 40 -3.93 -8.02 4.08
CA SER A 40 -4.99 -7.86 3.10
C SER A 40 -4.83 -6.56 2.30
N TYR A 41 -5.50 -6.51 1.16
CA TYR A 41 -5.57 -5.32 0.32
C TYR A 41 -6.98 -5.16 -0.24
N GLN A 42 -7.32 -3.92 -0.57
CA GLN A 42 -8.51 -3.56 -1.32
C GLN A 42 -8.04 -2.93 -2.62
N ARG A 43 -8.72 -3.25 -3.73
CA ARG A 43 -8.42 -2.71 -5.06
C ARG A 43 -9.63 -1.99 -5.61
N GLU A 44 -9.39 -0.84 -6.22
CA GLU A 44 -10.37 -0.10 -7.01
C GLU A 44 -9.90 -0.07 -8.47
N PHE A 45 -10.83 -0.25 -9.42
CA PHE A 45 -10.59 -0.08 -10.84
C PHE A 45 -11.21 1.25 -11.27
N VAL A 46 -10.37 2.25 -11.50
CA VAL A 46 -10.78 3.62 -11.80
C VAL A 46 -9.98 4.15 -13.00
N GLU A 47 -10.55 5.13 -13.70
CA GLU A 47 -9.92 5.71 -14.90
C GLU A 47 -8.60 6.44 -14.60
N ASN A 48 -8.50 7.11 -13.43
CA ASN A 48 -7.32 7.85 -13.01
C ASN A 48 -6.79 7.38 -11.64
N PRO A 49 -6.05 6.25 -11.58
CA PRO A 49 -5.53 5.69 -10.33
C PRO A 49 -4.66 6.66 -9.53
N LYS A 50 -3.87 7.49 -10.24
CA LYS A 50 -2.98 8.47 -9.62
C LYS A 50 -3.74 9.56 -8.87
N GLU A 51 -4.82 10.06 -9.47
CA GLU A 51 -5.69 11.04 -8.81
C GLU A 51 -6.46 10.42 -7.65
N ARG A 52 -6.99 9.20 -7.84
CA ARG A 52 -7.69 8.47 -6.78
C ARG A 52 -6.78 8.18 -5.58
N MET A 53 -5.53 7.81 -5.82
CA MET A 53 -4.52 7.61 -4.78
C MET A 53 -4.30 8.89 -3.97
N LYS A 54 -4.23 10.06 -4.62
CA LYS A 54 -4.08 11.35 -3.93
C LYS A 54 -5.28 11.66 -3.05
N GLN A 55 -6.50 11.46 -3.55
CA GLN A 55 -7.73 11.65 -2.77
C GLN A 55 -7.75 10.76 -1.53
N LEU A 56 -7.51 9.46 -1.69
CA LEU A 56 -7.47 8.51 -0.57
C LEU A 56 -6.42 8.88 0.48
N LEU A 57 -5.27 9.39 0.05
CA LEU A 57 -4.23 9.83 0.97
C LEU A 57 -4.65 11.10 1.73
N GLU A 58 -5.29 12.05 1.06
CA GLU A 58 -5.79 13.27 1.67
C GLU A 58 -6.90 12.98 2.67
N ASP A 59 -7.87 12.13 2.32
CA ASP A 59 -8.92 11.66 3.21
C ASP A 59 -8.34 11.01 4.48
N PHE A 60 -7.37 10.10 4.30
CA PHE A 60 -6.69 9.45 5.43
C PHE A 60 -5.96 10.45 6.34
N LYS A 61 -5.26 11.43 5.74
CA LYS A 61 -4.57 12.49 6.50
C LYS A 61 -5.56 13.33 7.30
N ASN A 62 -6.69 13.68 6.70
CA ASN A 62 -7.73 14.48 7.34
C ASN A 62 -8.40 13.72 8.50
N GLU A 63 -8.63 12.41 8.36
CA GLU A 63 -9.25 11.58 9.38
C GLU A 63 -8.30 11.27 10.55
N HIS A 64 -7.02 11.01 10.27
CA HIS A 64 -6.10 10.46 11.27
C HIS A 64 -4.97 11.41 11.69
N GLY A 65 -4.79 12.54 11.02
CA GLY A 65 -3.70 13.49 11.27
C GLY A 65 -2.29 12.94 10.98
N LYS A 66 -2.18 11.84 10.24
CA LYS A 66 -0.93 11.15 9.90
C LYS A 66 -1.01 10.51 8.52
N ILE A 67 0.12 10.03 8.01
CA ILE A 67 0.17 9.20 6.79
C ILE A 67 0.27 7.72 7.14
N PRO A 68 -0.10 6.80 6.22
CA PRO A 68 0.10 5.37 6.42
C PRO A 68 1.58 5.03 6.65
N VAL A 69 1.86 4.18 7.64
CA VAL A 69 3.23 3.93 8.14
C VAL A 69 4.20 3.39 7.07
N CYS A 70 3.70 2.59 6.13
CA CYS A 70 4.51 2.00 5.07
C CYS A 70 4.57 2.85 3.80
N MET A 71 4.07 4.09 3.84
CA MET A 71 4.11 5.01 2.72
C MET A 71 5.49 5.66 2.52
N MET A 72 6.31 5.77 3.58
CA MET A 72 7.63 6.44 3.56
C MET A 72 8.75 5.68 2.83
N LEU A 73 8.46 4.55 2.17
CA LEU A 73 9.43 3.75 1.42
C LEU A 73 9.21 3.79 -0.10
N ALA A 74 8.28 4.60 -0.59
CA ALA A 74 7.89 4.66 -2.01
C ALA A 74 8.52 5.81 -2.82
N GLU A 75 9.48 6.56 -2.26
CA GLU A 75 10.13 7.69 -2.97
C GLU A 75 11.16 7.27 -4.04
N ASN A 76 11.35 5.97 -4.30
CA ASN A 76 12.29 5.47 -5.32
C ASN A 76 11.61 4.82 -6.55
N PHE A 77 10.31 5.05 -6.77
CA PHE A 77 9.59 4.56 -7.95
C PHE A 77 9.15 5.70 -8.89
N THR A 78 10.07 6.65 -9.15
CA THR A 78 9.94 7.60 -10.26
C THR A 78 10.88 7.21 -11.38
#